data_AF-A0A968QBX5-F1
#
_entry.id   AF-A0A968QBX5-F1
#
_cell.length_a   1.000
_cell.length_b   1.000
_cell.length_c   1.000
_cell.angle_alpha   90.00
_cell.angle_beta   90.00
_cell.angle_gamma   90.00
#
_symmetry.space_group_name_H-M   'P 1'
#
loop_
_entity.id
_entity.type
_entity.pdbx_description
1 polymer ?
#
loop_
_entity_poly.entity_id
_entity_poly.type
_entity_poly.pdbx_seq_one_letter_code
_entity_poly.pdbx_strand_id
1 'polypeptide(L)' 'MIARKALFIVEADSDYTEATALALEVKHPIYDCLYLAFARHFRVPLVTADKRLEAISQEFGVECFAWR' A
#
# COMPACT_ATOMS: atom_id res chain seq x y z
N MET A 1 6.83 4.20 -28.01
CA MET A 1 5.44 4.34 -27.50
C MET A 1 5.52 4.71 -26.03
N ILE A 2 5.19 5.94 -25.65
CA ILE A 2 5.11 6.32 -24.23
C ILE A 2 3.76 5.80 -23.73
N ALA A 3 3.78 4.83 -22.81
CA ALA A 3 2.58 4.33 -22.17
C ALA A 3 1.85 5.51 -21.51
N ARG A 4 0.57 5.69 -21.84
CA ARG A 4 -0.32 6.67 -21.19
C ARG A 4 -0.26 6.42 -19.69
N LYS A 5 0.25 7.38 -18.91
CA LYS A 5 0.13 7.38 -17.45
C LYS A 5 -1.35 7.58 -17.10
N ALA A 6 -2.06 6.50 -16.84
CA ALA A 6 -3.40 6.58 -16.27
C ALA A 6 -3.24 6.69 -14.74
N LEU A 7 -3.80 7.76 -14.17
CA LEU A 7 -3.98 7.91 -12.73
C LEU A 7 -5.42 7.50 -12.41
N PHE A 8 -5.58 6.52 -11.54
CA PHE A 8 -6.87 6.11 -11.01
C PHE A 8 -6.99 6.62 -9.57
N ILE A 9 -8.11 7.26 -9.25
CA ILE A 9 -8.48 7.59 -7.88
C ILE A 9 -9.43 6.50 -7.43
N VAL A 10 -9.13 5.88 -6.30
CA VAL A 10 -9.91 4.80 -5.70
C VAL A 10 -10.64 5.36 -4.48
N GLU A 11 -11.90 4.98 -4.30
CA GLU A 11 -12.65 5.31 -3.08
C GLU A 11 -12.07 4.56 -1.89
N ALA A 12 -11.81 5.28 -0.80
CA ALA A 12 -11.07 4.77 0.35
C ALA A 12 -11.87 3.76 1.21
N ASP A 13 -13.18 3.69 1.01
CA ASP A 13 -14.12 3.01 1.89
C ASP A 13 -14.11 1.48 1.80
N SER A 14 -13.57 0.91 0.72
CA SER A 14 -13.56 -0.54 0.49
C SER A 14 -12.66 -1.33 1.46
N ASP A 15 -11.57 -0.74 1.97
CA ASP A 15 -10.52 -1.49 2.67
C ASP A 15 -10.14 -0.94 4.05
N TYR A 16 -10.95 -0.07 4.67
CA TYR A 16 -10.68 0.44 6.03
C TYR A 16 -10.62 -0.66 7.09
N THR A 17 -11.39 -1.74 6.95
CA THR A 17 -11.36 -2.86 7.89
C THR A 17 -10.01 -3.57 7.87
N GLU A 18 -9.50 -3.89 6.66
CA GLU A 18 -8.17 -4.50 6.51
C GLU A 18 -7.07 -3.53 6.95
N ALA A 19 -7.14 -2.26 6.53
CA ALA A 19 -6.18 -1.23 6.92
C ALA A 19 -6.11 -1.06 8.44
N THR A 20 -7.25 -1.11 9.13
CA THR A 20 -7.32 -1.03 10.60
C THR A 20 -6.66 -2.25 11.24
N ALA A 21 -6.95 -3.46 10.74
CA ALA A 21 -6.33 -4.69 11.24
C ALA A 21 -4.80 -4.65 11.08
N LEU A 22 -4.32 -4.26 9.90
CA LEU A 22 -2.89 -4.07 9.62
C LEU A 22 -2.27 -3.02 10.54
N ALA A 23 -2.91 -1.85 10.70
CA ALA A 23 -2.41 -0.77 11.54
C ALA A 23 -2.22 -1.21 13.00
N LEU A 24 -3.13 -2.03 13.52
CA LEU A 24 -3.03 -2.60 14.86
C LEU A 24 -1.93 -3.67 14.96
N GLU A 25 -1.81 -4.53 13.94
CA GLU A 25 -0.82 -5.61 13.88
C GLU A 25 0.62 -5.07 13.80
N VAL A 26 0.88 -4.18 12.84
CA VAL A 26 2.23 -3.69 12.55
C VAL A 26 2.59 -2.37 13.26
N LYS A 27 1.62 -1.80 13.99
CA LYS A 27 1.75 -0.50 14.70
C LYS A 27 2.26 0.61 13.76
N HIS A 28 1.62 0.76 12.61
CA HIS A 28 1.91 1.79 11.60
C HIS A 28 0.68 2.70 11.40
N PRO A 29 0.85 3.99 11.07
CA PRO A 29 -0.27 4.87 10.73
C PRO A 29 -1.28 4.24 9.77
N ILE A 30 -2.57 4.39 10.09
CA ILE A 30 -3.68 3.75 9.35
C ILE A 30 -3.69 4.09 7.86
N TYR A 31 -3.33 5.32 7.48
CA TYR A 31 -3.31 5.72 6.07
C TYR A 31 -2.20 5.03 5.27
N ASP A 32 -1.07 4.72 5.89
CA ASP A 32 -0.02 3.91 5.25
C ASP A 32 -0.48 2.46 5.08
N CYS A 33 -1.15 1.92 6.10
CA CYS A 33 -1.76 0.59 6.04
C CYS A 33 -2.91 0.51 5.03
N LEU A 34 -3.61 1.61 4.76
CA LEU A 34 -4.63 1.68 3.71
C LEU A 34 -4.00 1.50 2.33
N TYR A 35 -2.88 2.17 2.05
CA TYR A 35 -2.15 1.95 0.79
C TYR A 35 -1.60 0.54 0.67
N LEU A 36 -1.14 -0.07 1.76
CA LEU A 36 -0.72 -1.47 1.78
C LEU A 36 -1.90 -2.43 1.49
N ALA A 37 -3.05 -2.21 2.12
CA ALA A 37 -4.28 -2.98 1.87
C ALA A 37 -4.71 -2.86 0.40
N PHE A 38 -4.69 -1.66 -0.16
CA PHE A 38 -4.98 -1.42 -1.58
C PHE A 38 -3.99 -2.13 -2.50
N ALA A 39 -2.68 -2.02 -2.23
CA ALA A 39 -1.66 -2.69 -3.04
C ALA A 39 -1.89 -4.20 -3.08
N ARG A 40 -2.27 -4.80 -1.93
CA ARG A 40 -2.64 -6.21 -1.84
C ARG A 40 -3.96 -6.54 -2.55
N HIS A 41 -5.00 -5.73 -2.36
CA HIS A 41 -6.31 -5.91 -2.98
C HIS A 41 -6.23 -5.87 -4.51
N PHE A 42 -5.60 -4.83 -5.07
CA PHE A 42 -5.45 -4.63 -6.50
C PHE A 42 -4.29 -5.43 -7.12
N ARG A 43 -3.49 -6.12 -6.29
CA ARG A 43 -2.28 -6.87 -6.70
C ARG A 43 -1.31 -6.00 -7.51
N VAL A 44 -1.07 -4.80 -6.99
CA VAL A 44 -0.13 -3.83 -7.57
C VAL A 44 1.02 -3.56 -6.60
N PRO A 45 2.20 -3.16 -7.09
CA PRO A 45 3.29 -2.77 -6.21
C PRO A 45 2.94 -1.53 -5.40
N LEU A 46 3.39 -1.50 -4.14
CA LEU A 46 3.36 -0.31 -3.29
C LEU A 46 4.52 0.63 -3.68
N VAL A 47 4.26 1.93 -3.73
CA VAL A 47 5.31 2.94 -3.86
C VAL A 47 5.34 3.74 -2.57
N THR A 48 6.48 3.76 -1.88
CA THR A 48 6.65 4.53 -0.65
C THR A 48 8.10 4.98 -0.49
N ALA A 49 8.30 6.11 0.19
CA ALA A 49 9.60 6.56 0.66
C ALA A 49 9.88 6.13 2.12
N ASP A 50 8.87 5.55 2.80
CA ASP A 50 8.99 5.05 4.16
C ASP A 50 9.63 3.65 4.15
N LYS A 51 10.85 3.56 4.67
CA LYS A 51 11.61 2.29 4.76
C LYS A 51 10.98 1.27 5.68
N ARG A 52 10.25 1.71 6.71
CA ARG A 52 9.55 0.79 7.61
C ARG A 52 8.36 0.19 6.89
N LEU A 53 7.61 0.99 6.13
CA LEU A 53 6.51 0.50 5.32
C LEU A 53 6.98 -0.41 4.17
N GLU A 54 8.14 -0.11 3.56
CA GLU A 54 8.80 -1.00 2.60
C GLU A 54 9.06 -2.38 3.22
N ALA A 55 9.66 -2.45 4.40
CA ALA A 55 9.91 -3.71 5.09
C ALA A 55 8.61 -4.46 5.40
N ILE A 56 7.59 -3.76 5.92
CA ILE A 56 6.28 -4.34 6.20
C ILE A 56 5.65 -4.90 4.93
N SER A 57 5.69 -4.18 3.80
CA SER A 57 5.05 -4.64 2.56
C SER A 57 5.57 -6.01 2.09
N GLN A 58 6.86 -6.29 2.30
CA GLN A 58 7.48 -7.57 1.99
C GLN A 58 6.97 -8.70 2.90
N GLU A 59 6.75 -8.42 4.19
CA GLU A 59 6.15 -9.38 5.14
C GLU A 59 4.74 -9.79 4.74
N PHE A 60 3.99 -8.89 4.09
CA PHE A 60 2.63 -9.12 3.60
C PHE A 60 2.55 -9.57 2.12
N GLY A 61 3.70 -9.87 1.50
CA GLY A 61 3.77 -10.36 0.12
C GLY A 61 3.41 -9.33 -0.95
N VAL A 62 3.55 -8.04 -0.64
CA VAL A 62 3.34 -6.93 -1.56
C VAL A 62 4.69 -6.47 -2.10
N GLU A 63 4.85 -6.47 -3.43
CA GLU A 63 6.03 -5.89 -4.08
C GLU A 63 6.10 -4.39 -3.77
N CYS A 64 7.29 -3.85 -3.55
CA CYS A 64 7.46 -2.44 -3.21
C CYS A 64 8.58 -1.78 -4.02
N PHE A 65 8.28 -0.61 -4.59
CA PHE A 65 9.27 0.26 -5.19
C PHE A 65 9.60 1.40 -4.24
N ALA A 66 10.78 1.32 -3.62
CA ALA A 66 11.34 2.42 -2.85
C ALA A 66 11.76 3.54 -3.81
N TRP A 67 11.11 4.70 -3.72
CA TRP A 67 11.54 5.89 -4.46
C TRP A 67 12.77 6.48 -3.77
N ARG A 68 13.93 6.40 -4.42
CA ARG A 68 15.22 7.00 -3.98
C ARG A 68 15.57 8.20 -4.85
#